data_AF-A0A0B4E648-F1
#
_entry.id   AF-A0A0B4E648-F1
#
_cell.length_a   1.000
_cell.length_b   1.000
_cell.length_c   1.000
_cell.angle_alpha   90.00
_cell.angle_beta   90.00
_cell.angle_gamma   90.00
#
_symmetry.space_group_name_H-M   'P 1'
#
loop_
_entity.id
_entity.type
_entity.pdbx_description
1 polymer ?
#
loop_
_entity_poly.entity_id
_entity_poly.type
_entity_poly.pdbx_seq_one_letter_code
_entity_poly.pdbx_strand_id
1 'polypeptide(L)'
;MRFTFIKMIFLFCIITNDSLANILKENKTYVNKITADGKYPLLLPFKENDAFNIQQLDQLVENLKTNLSEPQVMVIPSNKENYYDIIIKTERKKMLDASITLDNNNYKDYGRENLYLSLGRDHVFSGGDYFSIYMKERLTKNRKEHRESLYSVSYAIPIRNWKVSYSFSHEKTKIKFCLQNMKIENLKISII
;
A
#
# COMPACT_ATOMS: atom_id res chain seq x y z
N MET A 1 18.51 -30.30 29.00
CA MET A 1 17.78 -29.68 27.88
C MET A 1 17.78 -28.17 28.04
N ARG A 2 18.57 -27.46 27.22
CA ARG A 2 18.69 -25.98 27.23
C ARG A 2 17.43 -25.39 26.60
N PHE A 3 16.50 -24.89 27.40
CA PHE A 3 15.45 -24.00 26.92
C PHE A 3 16.09 -22.63 26.70
N THR A 4 16.23 -22.24 25.43
CA THR A 4 16.82 -20.97 25.02
C THR A 4 15.90 -19.81 25.41
N PHE A 5 16.47 -18.84 26.13
CA PHE A 5 15.88 -17.59 26.64
C PHE A 5 14.92 -16.89 25.64
N ILE A 6 15.14 -17.04 24.34
CA ILE A 6 14.33 -16.48 23.26
C ILE A 6 12.91 -17.05 23.22
N LYS A 7 12.74 -18.35 23.49
CA LYS A 7 11.39 -18.96 23.57
C LYS A 7 10.62 -18.47 24.79
N MET A 8 11.31 -18.09 25.87
CA MET A 8 10.68 -17.57 27.08
C MET A 8 10.18 -16.12 26.89
N ILE A 9 10.91 -15.29 26.14
CA ILE A 9 10.48 -13.93 25.77
C ILE A 9 9.25 -13.97 24.83
N PHE A 10 9.24 -14.87 23.85
CA PHE A 10 8.08 -15.03 22.97
C PHE A 10 6.85 -15.57 23.70
N LEU A 11 7.04 -16.47 24.67
CA LEU A 11 5.93 -16.97 25.49
C LEU A 11 5.39 -15.87 26.43
N PHE A 12 6.27 -15.00 26.95
CA PHE A 12 5.86 -13.86 27.79
C PHE A 12 5.11 -12.79 27.01
N CYS A 13 5.45 -12.53 25.74
CA CYS A 13 4.70 -11.59 24.89
C CYS A 13 3.32 -12.10 24.44
N ILE A 14 3.12 -13.42 24.35
CA ILE A 14 1.82 -13.98 23.93
C ILE A 14 0.87 -14.12 25.14
N ILE A 15 1.38 -14.53 26.31
CA ILE A 15 0.56 -14.69 27.53
C ILE A 15 0.06 -13.33 28.07
N THR A 16 0.75 -12.23 27.77
CA THR A 16 0.32 -10.89 28.22
C THR A 16 -0.80 -10.30 27.38
N ASN A 17 -1.00 -10.68 26.11
CA ASN A 17 -1.93 -9.97 25.25
C ASN A 17 -3.40 -10.21 25.65
N ASP A 18 -3.78 -11.45 25.97
CA ASP A 18 -5.16 -11.77 26.41
C ASP A 18 -5.42 -11.32 27.85
N SER A 19 -4.42 -11.38 28.72
CA SER A 19 -4.49 -10.92 30.12
C SER A 19 -4.57 -9.39 30.21
N LEU A 20 -3.72 -8.66 29.47
CA LEU A 20 -3.78 -7.21 29.37
C LEU A 20 -5.06 -6.77 28.67
N ALA A 21 -5.50 -7.44 27.61
CA ALA A 21 -6.77 -7.12 26.95
C ALA A 21 -7.97 -7.28 27.89
N ASN A 22 -7.95 -8.28 28.79
CA ASN A 22 -8.99 -8.46 29.81
C ASN A 22 -8.90 -7.42 30.95
N ILE A 23 -7.71 -7.08 31.43
CA ILE A 23 -7.49 -6.03 32.45
C ILE A 23 -7.88 -4.63 31.91
N LEU A 24 -7.59 -4.36 30.64
CA LEU A 24 -8.00 -3.14 29.93
C LEU A 24 -9.52 -3.10 29.65
N LYS A 25 -10.20 -4.24 29.67
CA LYS A 25 -11.66 -4.36 29.49
C LYS A 25 -12.44 -4.05 30.77
N GLU A 26 -11.90 -4.41 31.93
CA GLU A 26 -12.58 -4.21 33.23
C GLU A 26 -12.43 -2.78 33.76
N ASN A 27 -11.33 -2.09 33.46
CA ASN A 27 -11.12 -0.69 33.83
C ASN A 27 -11.24 0.23 32.61
N LYS A 28 -12.10 1.27 32.69
CA LYS A 28 -12.16 2.31 31.65
C LYS A 28 -10.82 3.03 31.61
N THR A 29 -10.04 2.77 30.57
CA THR A 29 -8.74 3.38 30.36
C THR A 29 -8.84 4.47 29.30
N TYR A 30 -7.99 5.50 29.40
CA TYR A 30 -8.05 6.69 28.55
C TYR A 30 -6.67 7.04 28.00
N VAL A 31 -6.66 7.73 26.87
CA VAL A 31 -5.43 8.31 26.31
C VAL A 31 -5.10 9.59 27.07
N ASN A 32 -3.89 9.73 27.63
CA ASN A 32 -3.45 10.99 28.24
C ASN A 32 -2.77 11.88 27.23
N LYS A 33 -1.61 11.46 26.73
CA LYS A 33 -0.81 12.25 25.77
C LYS A 33 -0.41 11.44 24.56
N ILE A 34 -0.43 12.07 23.39
CA ILE A 34 0.07 11.48 22.15
C ILE A 34 1.35 12.21 21.74
N THR A 35 2.48 11.50 21.76
CA THR A 35 3.78 12.03 21.32
C THR A 35 4.18 11.36 20.01
N ALA A 36 4.40 12.15 18.97
CA ALA A 36 4.74 11.66 17.65
C ALA A 36 6.00 12.36 17.11
N ASP A 37 6.78 11.64 16.32
CA ASP A 37 7.95 12.16 15.59
C ASP A 37 7.57 13.02 14.38
N GLY A 38 6.31 12.95 13.94
CA GLY A 38 5.73 13.74 12.86
C GLY A 38 4.36 14.31 13.22
N LYS A 39 3.76 15.04 12.27
CA LYS A 39 2.40 15.56 12.39
C LYS A 39 1.42 14.61 11.70
N TYR A 40 0.54 13.97 12.49
CA TYR A 40 -0.42 12.96 12.02
C TYR A 40 -1.90 13.32 12.26
N PRO A 41 -2.36 14.58 12.04
CA PRO A 41 -3.69 15.02 12.48
C PRO A 41 -4.85 14.30 11.76
N LEU A 42 -4.64 13.83 10.53
CA LEU A 42 -5.66 13.12 9.75
C LEU A 42 -5.70 11.61 10.05
N LEU A 43 -4.60 11.05 10.51
CA LEU A 43 -4.43 9.59 10.69
C LEU A 43 -4.93 9.11 12.04
N LEU A 44 -4.83 9.95 13.08
CA LEU A 44 -5.15 9.61 14.45
C LEU A 44 -6.66 9.31 14.58
N PRO A 45 -7.05 8.05 14.88
CA PRO A 45 -8.44 7.67 15.04
C PRO A 45 -9.02 8.03 16.42
N PHE A 46 -8.17 8.48 17.34
CA PHE A 46 -8.50 8.92 18.69
C PHE A 46 -7.73 10.21 19.03
N LYS A 47 -8.12 10.85 20.13
CA LYS A 47 -7.50 12.04 20.69
C LYS A 47 -7.17 11.83 22.17
N GLU A 48 -6.46 12.79 22.74
CA GLU A 48 -6.25 12.86 24.18
C GLU A 48 -7.60 12.92 24.91
N ASN A 49 -7.70 12.17 26.01
CA ASN A 49 -8.89 11.90 26.83
C ASN A 49 -9.96 11.00 26.19
N ASP A 50 -9.77 10.49 24.97
CA ASP A 50 -10.65 9.43 24.46
C ASP A 50 -10.42 8.12 25.21
N ALA A 51 -11.45 7.26 25.23
CA ALA A 51 -11.33 5.92 25.76
C ALA A 51 -10.28 5.14 24.95
N PHE A 52 -9.35 4.50 25.64
CA PHE A 52 -8.31 3.70 25.01
C PHE A 52 -8.93 2.48 24.33
N ASN A 53 -8.64 2.30 23.05
CA ASN A 53 -9.15 1.19 22.25
C ASN A 53 -8.02 0.61 21.37
N ILE A 54 -7.72 -0.67 21.57
CA ILE A 54 -6.68 -1.37 20.82
C ILE A 54 -6.98 -1.45 19.32
N GLN A 55 -8.25 -1.55 18.92
CA GLN A 55 -8.62 -1.58 17.50
C GLN A 55 -8.27 -0.27 16.79
N GLN A 56 -8.41 0.86 17.50
CA GLN A 56 -8.02 2.15 16.96
C GLN A 56 -6.49 2.30 16.94
N LEU A 57 -5.77 1.69 17.88
CA LEU A 57 -4.31 1.61 17.86
C LEU A 57 -3.82 0.79 16.65
N ASP A 58 -4.45 -0.34 16.36
CA ASP A 58 -4.17 -1.17 15.18
C ASP A 58 -4.43 -0.38 13.89
N GLN A 59 -5.55 0.34 13.83
CA GLN A 59 -5.84 1.21 12.69
C GLN A 59 -4.78 2.30 12.49
N LEU A 60 -4.26 2.88 13.58
CA LEU A 60 -3.17 3.85 13.52
C LEU A 60 -1.89 3.22 12.94
N VAL A 61 -1.54 2.02 13.40
CA VAL A 61 -0.37 1.27 12.89
C VAL A 61 -0.56 0.97 11.40
N GLU A 62 -1.74 0.52 10.98
CA GLU A 62 -2.06 0.27 9.58
C GLU A 62 -1.96 1.55 8.73
N ASN A 63 -2.49 2.66 9.22
CA ASN A 63 -2.47 3.95 8.55
C ASN A 63 -1.04 4.48 8.33
N LEU A 64 -0.14 4.26 9.29
CA LEU A 64 1.26 4.73 9.21
C LEU A 64 2.17 3.78 8.43
N LYS A 65 1.79 2.52 8.30
CA LYS A 65 2.60 1.50 7.63
C LYS A 65 2.52 1.62 6.12
N THR A 66 3.68 1.70 5.47
CA THR A 66 3.79 1.75 4.01
C THR A 66 4.87 0.78 3.53
N ASN A 67 5.02 0.64 2.20
CA ASN A 67 6.13 -0.13 1.63
C ASN A 67 7.52 0.47 1.94
N LEU A 68 7.56 1.74 2.38
CA LEU A 68 8.78 2.51 2.56
C LEU A 68 9.08 2.83 4.03
N SER A 69 8.08 2.78 4.91
CA SER A 69 8.20 3.16 6.33
C SER A 69 7.48 2.17 7.25
N GLU A 70 8.07 1.92 8.42
CA GLU A 70 7.53 1.05 9.46
C GLU A 70 7.28 1.86 10.74
N PRO A 71 6.04 1.86 11.27
CA PRO A 71 5.73 2.51 12.53
C PRO A 71 6.11 1.62 13.73
N GLN A 72 6.60 2.27 14.78
CA GLN A 72 6.75 1.74 16.13
C GLN A 72 5.83 2.54 17.04
N VAL A 73 4.80 1.88 17.58
CA VAL A 73 3.83 2.48 18.49
C VAL A 73 3.99 1.84 19.87
N MET A 74 4.26 2.65 20.87
CA MET A 74 4.42 2.23 22.27
C MET A 74 3.29 2.80 23.11
N VAL A 75 2.71 1.97 23.95
CA VAL A 75 1.70 2.35 24.94
C VAL A 75 2.32 2.20 26.32
N ILE A 76 2.45 3.30 27.06
CA ILE A 76 3.08 3.32 28.38
C ILE A 76 2.10 3.86 29.42
N PRO A 77 2.09 3.32 30.66
CA PRO A 77 1.29 3.90 31.73
C PRO A 77 1.69 5.36 31.97
N SER A 78 0.71 6.25 32.09
CA SER A 78 0.96 7.65 32.45
C SER A 78 1.04 7.82 33.97
N ASN A 79 1.40 9.03 34.42
CA ASN A 79 1.36 9.40 35.84
C ASN A 79 -0.08 9.53 36.40
N LYS A 80 -1.10 9.47 35.53
CA LYS A 80 -2.52 9.56 35.90
C LYS A 80 -3.12 8.16 35.90
N GLU A 81 -3.81 7.81 36.97
CA GLU A 81 -4.44 6.50 37.13
C GLU A 81 -5.46 6.22 36.01
N ASN A 82 -5.40 5.02 35.43
CA ASN A 82 -6.20 4.58 34.27
C ASN A 82 -5.93 5.34 32.96
N TYR A 83 -4.81 6.04 32.84
CA TYR A 83 -4.42 6.71 31.60
C TYR A 83 -3.08 6.19 31.05
N TYR A 84 -2.97 6.18 29.72
CA TYR A 84 -1.76 5.79 29.00
C TYR A 84 -1.26 6.89 28.08
N ASP A 85 0.05 7.01 27.97
CA ASP A 85 0.70 7.83 26.94
C ASP A 85 1.02 6.95 25.73
N ILE A 86 0.81 7.52 24.54
CA ILE A 86 1.04 6.85 23.26
C ILE A 86 2.22 7.53 22.58
N ILE A 87 3.27 6.77 22.29
CA ILE A 87 4.47 7.25 21.60
C ILE A 87 4.53 6.62 20.21
N ILE A 88 4.59 7.47 19.19
CA ILE A 88 4.63 7.08 17.78
C ILE A 88 5.99 7.49 17.22
N LYS A 89 6.69 6.51 16.63
CA LYS A 89 7.89 6.73 15.83
C LYS A 89 7.74 6.02 14.51
N THR A 90 8.19 6.61 13.42
CA THR A 90 8.10 6.04 12.08
C THR A 90 9.50 5.96 11.47
N GLU A 91 9.98 4.74 11.26
CA GLU A 91 11.28 4.49 10.66
C GLU A 91 11.15 4.27 9.15
N ARG A 92 11.79 5.14 8.38
CA ARG A 92 11.83 5.01 6.92
C ARG A 92 12.88 3.97 6.52
N LYS A 93 12.43 2.83 6.01
CA LYS A 93 13.28 1.74 5.49
C LYS A 93 13.86 2.05 4.11
N LYS A 94 13.12 2.78 3.27
CA LYS A 94 13.52 3.13 1.89
C LYS A 94 13.09 4.55 1.57
N MET A 95 13.90 5.27 0.79
CA MET A 95 13.55 6.64 0.40
C MET A 95 12.43 6.70 -0.64
N LEU A 96 12.42 5.72 -1.56
CA LEU A 96 11.59 5.69 -2.76
C LEU A 96 11.24 4.24 -3.08
N ASP A 97 10.06 4.02 -3.65
CA ASP A 97 9.68 2.78 -4.31
C ASP A 97 9.91 2.97 -5.80
N ALA A 98 10.80 2.22 -6.42
CA ALA A 98 11.14 2.39 -7.83
C ALA A 98 11.32 1.05 -8.49
N SER A 99 10.69 0.86 -9.65
CA SER A 99 10.87 -0.34 -10.45
C SER A 99 10.95 -0.05 -11.94
N ILE A 100 11.76 -0.84 -12.61
CA ILE A 100 11.84 -0.93 -14.06
C ILE A 100 11.56 -2.39 -14.41
N THR A 101 10.61 -2.64 -15.31
CA THR A 101 10.26 -3.99 -15.72
C THR A 101 10.19 -4.08 -17.23
N LEU A 102 10.69 -5.20 -17.76
CA LEU A 102 10.55 -5.56 -19.16
C LEU A 102 9.78 -6.87 -19.23
N ASP A 103 8.71 -6.91 -20.02
CA ASP A 103 8.02 -8.15 -20.36
C ASP A 103 7.97 -8.34 -21.86
N ASN A 104 7.48 -9.50 -22.30
CA ASN A 104 7.37 -9.87 -23.69
C ASN A 104 5.94 -10.36 -24.04
N ASN A 105 4.93 -9.72 -23.42
CA ASN A 105 3.53 -10.15 -23.44
C ASN A 105 2.78 -9.80 -24.74
N ASN A 106 3.41 -9.10 -25.68
CA ASN A 106 2.80 -8.73 -26.96
C ASN A 106 3.15 -9.70 -28.12
N TYR A 107 2.37 -9.66 -29.20
CA TYR A 107 2.67 -10.40 -30.43
C TYR A 107 4.02 -9.96 -31.03
N LYS A 108 4.76 -10.94 -31.58
CA LYS A 108 6.14 -10.77 -32.08
C LYS A 108 6.22 -9.82 -33.28
N ASP A 109 5.13 -9.69 -34.01
CA ASP A 109 5.08 -9.12 -35.35
C ASP A 109 5.42 -7.61 -35.37
N TYR A 110 5.02 -6.88 -34.32
CA TYR A 110 5.10 -5.42 -34.29
C TYR A 110 5.69 -4.87 -32.98
N GLY A 111 6.59 -5.61 -32.33
CA GLY A 111 7.17 -5.26 -31.05
C GLY A 111 6.49 -6.02 -29.92
N ARG A 112 7.23 -6.93 -29.29
CA ARG A 112 6.70 -7.87 -28.30
C ARG A 112 6.88 -7.35 -26.88
N GLU A 113 7.84 -6.46 -26.70
CA GLU A 113 8.34 -6.07 -25.41
C GLU A 113 7.58 -4.86 -24.87
N ASN A 114 7.28 -4.87 -23.57
CA ASN A 114 6.77 -3.69 -22.86
C ASN A 114 7.79 -3.25 -21.82
N LEU A 115 8.05 -1.96 -21.77
CA LEU A 115 8.80 -1.30 -20.71
C LEU A 115 7.82 -0.69 -19.72
N TYR A 116 8.02 -1.01 -18.44
CA TYR A 116 7.28 -0.44 -17.32
C TYR A 116 8.23 0.33 -16.42
N LEU A 117 7.80 1.51 -15.99
CA LEU A 117 8.48 2.33 -15.00
C LEU A 117 7.47 2.63 -13.89
N SER A 118 7.82 2.37 -12.64
CA SER A 118 7.03 2.80 -11.50
C SER A 118 7.90 3.58 -10.52
N LEU A 119 7.33 4.64 -9.97
CA LEU A 119 7.94 5.45 -8.92
C LEU A 119 6.87 5.76 -7.88
N GLY A 120 7.18 5.55 -6.61
CA GLY A 120 6.30 5.76 -5.49
C GLY A 120 7.03 6.38 -4.31
N ARG A 121 6.31 7.19 -3.56
CA ARG A 121 6.82 7.82 -2.34
C ARG A 121 5.70 7.97 -1.32
N ASP A 122 6.04 7.70 -0.08
CA ASP A 122 5.17 7.86 1.07
C ASP A 122 5.48 9.15 1.84
N HIS A 123 4.51 9.59 2.64
CA HIS A 123 4.60 10.78 3.48
C HIS A 123 4.93 12.05 2.66
N VAL A 124 4.28 12.24 1.51
CA VAL A 124 4.51 13.38 0.59
C VAL A 124 3.82 14.64 1.11
N PHE A 125 2.57 14.54 1.56
CA PHE A 125 1.80 15.69 2.06
C PHE A 125 1.33 15.51 3.51
N SER A 126 0.96 14.29 3.90
CA SER A 126 0.56 13.91 5.25
C SER A 126 1.28 12.64 5.65
N GLY A 127 1.40 12.35 6.95
CA GLY A 127 1.88 11.02 7.34
C GLY A 127 0.98 9.90 6.79
N GLY A 128 1.56 8.73 6.52
CA GLY A 128 0.83 7.56 6.02
C GLY A 128 0.28 7.66 4.59
N ASP A 129 0.38 8.81 3.92
CA ASP A 129 -0.05 8.93 2.53
C ASP A 129 0.94 8.25 1.56
N TYR A 130 0.46 7.94 0.36
CA TYR A 130 1.27 7.34 -0.70
C TYR A 130 0.92 7.91 -2.06
N PHE A 131 1.93 8.43 -2.75
CA PHE A 131 1.86 8.94 -4.11
C PHE A 131 2.63 8.00 -5.03
N SER A 132 2.08 7.71 -6.21
CA SER A 132 2.79 6.93 -7.22
C SER A 132 2.52 7.38 -8.64
N ILE A 133 3.51 7.15 -9.50
CA ILE A 133 3.46 7.34 -10.94
C ILE A 133 3.83 6.00 -11.57
N TYR A 134 3.10 5.63 -12.61
CA TYR A 134 3.32 4.41 -13.38
C TYR A 134 3.28 4.71 -14.87
N MET A 135 4.22 4.17 -15.62
CA MET A 135 4.32 4.31 -17.06
C MET A 135 4.51 2.94 -17.70
N LYS A 136 3.82 2.69 -18.79
CA LYS A 136 4.01 1.54 -19.68
C LYS A 136 4.19 2.06 -21.10
N GLU A 137 5.18 1.52 -21.80
CA GLU A 137 5.39 1.75 -23.22
C GLU A 137 5.70 0.44 -23.94
N ARG A 138 4.95 0.14 -25.00
CA ARG A 138 5.30 -0.93 -25.92
C ARG A 138 6.49 -0.53 -26.78
N LEU A 139 7.53 -1.35 -26.74
CA LEU A 139 8.73 -1.18 -27.56
C LEU A 139 8.45 -1.71 -28.96
N THR A 140 8.34 -0.81 -29.93
CA THR A 140 8.00 -1.13 -31.32
C THR A 140 8.72 -0.20 -32.29
N LYS A 141 9.15 -0.74 -33.43
CA LYS A 141 9.77 0.03 -34.50
C LYS A 141 8.77 0.92 -35.24
N ASN A 142 7.48 0.58 -35.23
CA ASN A 142 6.43 1.27 -35.99
C ASN A 142 5.34 1.86 -35.10
N ARG A 143 5.71 2.83 -34.26
CA ARG A 143 4.81 3.47 -33.28
C ARG A 143 3.60 4.18 -33.90
N LYS A 144 3.64 4.51 -35.20
CA LYS A 144 2.51 5.16 -35.90
C LYS A 144 1.36 4.20 -36.16
N GLU A 145 1.65 2.90 -36.25
CA GLU A 145 0.67 1.86 -36.59
C GLU A 145 0.43 0.89 -35.42
N HIS A 146 1.43 0.72 -34.56
CA HIS A 146 1.38 -0.12 -33.37
C HIS A 146 1.86 0.70 -32.18
N ARG A 147 0.96 1.12 -31.31
CA ARG A 147 1.29 1.88 -30.09
C ARG A 147 0.47 1.33 -28.95
N GLU A 148 1.12 1.23 -27.81
CA GLU A 148 0.47 1.01 -26.54
C GLU A 148 1.26 1.81 -25.51
N SER A 149 0.63 2.84 -24.95
CA SER A 149 1.23 3.69 -23.93
C SER A 149 0.20 3.88 -22.82
N LEU A 150 0.61 3.71 -21.56
CA LEU A 150 -0.22 4.00 -20.40
C LEU A 150 0.59 4.84 -19.42
N TYR A 151 0.02 5.94 -18.97
CA TYR A 151 0.58 6.77 -17.91
C TYR A 151 -0.47 6.90 -16.82
N SER A 152 -0.10 6.61 -15.59
CA SER A 152 -0.99 6.68 -14.43
C SER A 152 -0.33 7.44 -13.30
N VAL A 153 -1.13 8.23 -12.59
CA VAL A 153 -0.74 8.92 -11.36
C VAL A 153 -1.79 8.57 -10.32
N SER A 154 -1.34 8.16 -9.13
CA SER A 154 -2.20 7.76 -8.03
C SER A 154 -1.77 8.40 -6.73
N TYR A 155 -2.76 8.67 -5.87
CA TYR A 155 -2.55 9.19 -4.53
C TYR A 155 -3.54 8.54 -3.57
N ALA A 156 -3.06 8.12 -2.40
CA ALA A 156 -3.90 7.56 -1.35
C ALA A 156 -3.55 8.19 0.00
N ILE A 157 -4.56 8.56 0.77
CA ILE A 157 -4.40 9.13 2.11
C ILE A 157 -5.35 8.42 3.09
N PRO A 158 -4.83 7.89 4.21
CA PRO A 158 -5.66 7.42 5.30
C PRO A 158 -6.22 8.60 6.10
N ILE A 159 -7.49 8.51 6.49
CA ILE A 159 -8.20 9.50 7.31
C ILE A 159 -8.95 8.73 8.40
N ARG A 160 -8.37 8.63 9.59
CA ARG A 160 -8.88 7.82 10.71
C ARG A 160 -9.17 6.37 10.25
N ASN A 161 -10.44 5.95 10.22
CA ASN A 161 -10.88 4.62 9.79
C ASN A 161 -11.21 4.54 8.30
N TRP A 162 -10.99 5.61 7.54
CA TRP A 162 -11.26 5.68 6.11
C TRP A 162 -9.96 5.77 5.33
N LYS A 163 -10.00 5.37 4.06
CA LYS A 163 -8.90 5.57 3.12
C LYS A 163 -9.45 6.15 1.83
N VAL A 164 -8.94 7.31 1.45
CA VAL A 164 -9.32 7.99 0.22
C VAL A 164 -8.23 7.75 -0.81
N SER A 165 -8.61 7.23 -1.97
CA SER A 165 -7.68 6.97 -3.08
C SER A 165 -8.17 7.66 -4.34
N TYR A 166 -7.26 8.31 -5.05
CA TYR A 166 -7.49 8.90 -6.35
C TYR A 166 -6.48 8.33 -7.35
N SER A 167 -6.95 7.98 -8.54
CA SER A 167 -6.10 7.50 -9.62
C SER A 167 -6.56 8.09 -10.94
N PHE A 168 -5.61 8.61 -11.70
CA PHE A 168 -5.83 9.10 -13.05
C PHE A 168 -4.93 8.33 -14.00
N SER A 169 -5.54 7.76 -15.05
CA SER A 169 -4.86 6.96 -16.06
C SER A 169 -5.19 7.49 -17.45
N HIS A 170 -4.16 7.61 -18.28
CA HIS A 170 -4.29 7.94 -19.69
C HIS A 170 -3.63 6.87 -20.55
N GLU A 171 -4.44 6.22 -21.38
CA GLU A 171 -4.00 5.16 -22.29
C GLU A 171 -4.10 5.62 -23.76
N LYS A 172 -3.10 5.27 -24.55
CA LYS A 172 -3.11 5.41 -26.01
C LYS A 172 -2.77 4.09 -26.66
N THR A 173 -3.76 3.51 -27.33
CA THR A 173 -3.61 2.25 -28.05
C THR A 173 -3.92 2.46 -29.53
N LYS A 174 -3.04 1.96 -30.40
CA LYS A 174 -3.22 1.97 -31.85
C LYS A 174 -2.73 0.65 -32.40
N ILE A 175 -3.58 -0.03 -33.14
CA ILE A 175 -3.27 -1.31 -33.78
C ILE A 175 -3.78 -1.23 -35.20
N LYS A 176 -2.88 -1.34 -36.18
CA LYS A 176 -3.25 -1.53 -37.58
C LYS A 176 -3.37 -3.03 -37.84
N PHE A 177 -4.59 -3.49 -38.11
CA PHE A 177 -4.79 -4.85 -38.62
C PHE A 177 -4.50 -4.86 -40.12
N CYS A 178 -3.57 -5.71 -40.56
CA CYS A 178 -3.44 -6.02 -41.98
C CYS A 178 -4.38 -7.21 -42.27
N LEU A 179 -5.53 -6.95 -42.87
CA LEU A 179 -6.38 -7.98 -43.48
C LEU A 179 -5.64 -8.49 -44.73
N GLN A 180 -4.74 -9.45 -44.57
CA GLN A 180 -4.09 -10.12 -45.70
C GLN A 180 -4.48 -11.60 -45.71
N ASN A 181 -5.30 -11.95 -46.71
CA ASN A 181 -5.61 -13.29 -47.22
C ASN A 181 -6.55 -14.20 -46.41
N MET A 182 -7.79 -13.75 -46.16
CA MET A 182 -8.91 -14.69 -46.33
C MET A 182 -9.23 -14.78 -47.82
N LYS A 183 -8.46 -15.61 -48.54
CA LYS A 183 -8.94 -16.15 -49.81
C LYS A 183 -10.16 -17.01 -49.46
N ILE A 184 -11.35 -16.46 -49.67
CA ILE A 184 -12.56 -17.27 -49.79
C ILE A 184 -12.41 -18.02 -51.12
N GLU A 185 -11.63 -19.09 -51.12
CA GLU A 185 -11.65 -20.06 -52.22
C GLU A 185 -12.99 -20.79 -52.13
N ASN A 186 -13.93 -20.34 -52.96
CA ASN A 186 -15.17 -21.00 -53.39
C ASN A 186 -15.49 -22.32 -52.67
N LEU A 187 -16.11 -22.23 -51.49
CA LEU A 187 -16.93 -23.32 -50.99
C LEU A 187 -18.17 -23.40 -51.89
N LYS A 188 -18.06 -24.16 -52.99
CA LYS A 188 -19.23 -24.73 -53.66
C LYS A 188 -19.87 -25.69 -52.67
N ILE A 189 -20.86 -25.19 -51.95
CA ILE A 189 -21.81 -26.03 -51.24
C ILE A 189 -22.71 -26.64 -52.32
N SER A 190 -22.36 -27.85 -52.78
CA SER A 190 -23.31 -28.68 -53.53
C SER A 190 -24.34 -29.19 -52.54
N ILE A 191 -25.56 -28.68 -52.66
CA ILE A 191 -26.74 -29.26 -52.02
C ILE A 191 -27.12 -30.49 -52.85
N ILE A 192 -27.07 -31.67 -52.24
CA ILE A 192 -27.87 -32.85 -52.59
C ILE A 192 -28.61 -33.25 -51.31
#